data_AF-A0A923EMN2-F1
#
_entry.id   AF-A0A923EMN2-F1
#
_cell.length_a   1.000
_cell.length_b   1.000
_cell.length_c   1.000
_cell.angle_alpha   90.00
_cell.angle_beta   90.00
_cell.angle_gamma   90.00
#
_symmetry.space_group_name_H-M   'P 1'
#
loop_
_entity.id
_entity.type
_entity.pdbx_description
1 polymer ?
#
loop_
_entity_poly.entity_id
_entity_poly.type
_entity_poly.pdbx_seq_one_letter_code
_entity_poly.pdbx_strand_id
1 'polypeptide(L)'
;MNLTLSKESGFTLIEIIVTLTVAAILSVMLVQFIGTSITRSAEPTLSIQEGMALQGVFENMNAGYKQLLLTGISPLNTFKTRVDSGFYGTYTVTESDYIIFDNNQIEAPCDTTNTDCKILKVTISMGDHSLTSLFAR
;
A
#
# COMPACT_ATOMS: atom_id res chain seq x y z
N MET A 1 4.86 -36.46 72.94
CA MET A 1 4.74 -36.20 71.49
C MET A 1 4.73 -34.69 71.33
N ASN A 2 5.88 -34.08 71.05
CA ASN A 2 6.01 -32.62 71.00
C ASN A 2 5.73 -32.14 69.57
N LEU A 3 4.62 -31.42 69.40
CA LEU A 3 4.25 -30.75 68.16
C LEU A 3 5.08 -29.47 68.03
N THR A 4 6.07 -29.47 67.15
CA THR A 4 6.77 -28.26 66.73
C THR A 4 5.85 -27.46 65.82
N LEU A 5 5.29 -26.35 66.33
CA LEU A 5 4.63 -25.37 65.47
C LEU A 5 5.66 -24.73 64.54
N SER A 6 5.47 -24.93 63.23
CA SER A 6 6.21 -24.18 62.21
C SER A 6 5.88 -22.69 62.35
N LYS A 7 6.92 -21.88 62.55
CA LYS A 7 6.83 -20.42 62.58
C LYS A 7 6.56 -19.93 61.16
N GLU A 8 5.31 -19.61 60.85
CA GLU A 8 4.97 -18.93 59.59
C GLU A 8 5.62 -17.55 59.58
N SER A 9 6.60 -17.34 58.72
CA SER A 9 7.18 -16.02 58.48
C SER A 9 6.24 -15.23 57.56
N GLY A 10 5.54 -14.24 58.11
CA GLY A 10 4.76 -13.29 57.32
C GLY A 10 5.65 -12.38 56.47
N PHE A 11 5.03 -11.73 55.48
CA PHE A 11 5.68 -10.69 54.67
C PHE A 11 6.09 -9.49 55.52
N THR A 12 7.30 -8.97 55.30
CA THR A 12 7.72 -7.72 55.94
C THR A 12 7.11 -6.51 55.21
N LEU A 13 6.90 -5.41 55.93
CA LEU A 13 6.34 -4.18 55.36
C LEU A 13 7.22 -3.62 54.22
N ILE A 14 8.54 -3.74 54.36
CA ILE A 14 9.49 -3.32 53.32
C ILE A 14 9.41 -4.20 52.06
N GLU A 15 9.19 -5.51 52.22
CA GLU A 15 9.06 -6.43 51.09
C GLU A 15 7.81 -6.16 50.25
N ILE A 16 6.71 -5.79 50.89
CA ILE A 16 5.48 -5.37 50.20
C ILE A 16 5.71 -4.07 49.41
N ILE A 17 6.38 -3.08 50.00
CA ILE A 17 6.68 -1.82 49.31
C ILE A 17 7.57 -2.09 48.09
N VAL A 18 8.65 -2.86 48.26
CA VAL A 18 9.59 -3.15 47.17
C VAL A 18 8.91 -3.93 46.05
N THR A 19 8.13 -4.97 46.36
CA THR A 19 7.41 -5.74 45.32
C THR A 19 6.39 -4.90 44.55
N LEU A 20 5.65 -4.02 45.23
CA LEU A 20 4.72 -3.10 44.58
C LEU A 20 5.42 -2.08 43.68
N THR A 21 6.56 -1.53 44.12
CA THR A 21 7.33 -0.58 43.30
C THR A 21 7.90 -1.23 42.05
N VAL A 22 8.46 -2.45 42.18
CA VAL A 22 8.96 -3.22 41.04
C VAL A 22 7.82 -3.58 40.09
N ALA A 23 6.67 -4.04 40.62
CA ALA A 23 5.49 -4.36 39.81
C ALA A 23 4.95 -3.14 39.05
N ALA A 24 4.96 -1.94 39.66
CA ALA A 24 4.54 -0.71 39.00
C ALA A 24 5.46 -0.32 37.83
N ILE A 25 6.78 -0.40 38.02
CA ILE A 25 7.76 -0.10 36.97
C ILE A 25 7.59 -1.07 35.79
N LEU A 26 7.50 -2.38 36.08
CA LEU A 26 7.31 -3.40 35.05
C LEU A 26 5.97 -3.25 34.32
N SER A 27 4.90 -2.88 35.03
CA SER A 27 3.58 -2.63 34.42
C SER A 27 3.61 -1.48 33.42
N VAL A 28 4.29 -0.38 33.75
CA VAL A 28 4.42 0.77 32.84
C VAL A 28 5.22 0.37 31.58
N MET A 29 6.31 -0.37 31.73
CA MET A 29 7.10 -0.87 30.60
C MET A 29 6.27 -1.81 29.71
N LEU A 30 5.47 -2.70 30.31
CA LEU A 30 4.59 -3.62 29.59
C LEU A 30 3.53 -2.87 28.77
N VAL A 31 2.90 -1.85 29.34
CA VAL A 31 1.88 -1.04 28.65
C VAL A 31 2.47 -0.30 27.45
N GLN A 32 3.68 0.27 27.58
CA GLN A 32 4.36 0.94 26.46
C GLN A 32 4.73 -0.04 25.33
N PHE A 33 5.17 -1.25 25.69
CA PHE A 33 5.52 -2.29 24.73
C PHE A 33 4.30 -2.83 23.96
N ILE A 34 3.20 -3.09 24.66
CA ILE A 34 1.96 -3.59 24.04
C ILE A 34 1.26 -2.49 23.23
N GLY A 35 1.18 -1.26 23.76
CA GLY A 35 0.47 -0.15 23.11
C GLY A 35 1.06 0.28 21.77
N THR A 36 2.39 0.24 21.64
CA THR A 36 3.08 0.55 20.36
C THR A 36 2.88 -0.55 19.32
N SER A 37 2.83 -1.82 19.75
CA SER A 37 2.62 -2.98 18.86
C SER A 37 1.19 -3.05 18.31
N ILE A 38 0.18 -2.71 19.13
CA ILE A 38 -1.24 -2.72 18.70
C ILE A 38 -1.52 -1.60 17.68
N THR A 39 -0.97 -0.40 17.91
CA THR A 39 -1.28 0.79 17.08
C THR A 39 -0.70 0.66 15.66
N ARG A 40 0.46 0.00 15.49
CA ARG A 40 1.12 -0.16 14.18
C ARG A 40 0.62 -1.35 13.34
N SER A 41 -0.33 -2.14 13.85
CA SER A 41 -0.77 -3.38 13.20
C SER A 41 -1.86 -3.20 12.14
N ALA A 42 -2.61 -2.08 12.17
CA ALA A 42 -3.73 -1.84 11.24
C ALA A 42 -3.35 -1.02 10.00
N GLU A 43 -2.30 -0.20 10.06
CA GLU A 43 -1.79 0.53 8.89
C GLU A 43 -1.26 -0.37 7.77
N PRO A 44 -0.48 -1.45 8.03
CA PRO A 44 0.05 -2.28 6.96
C PRO A 44 -1.05 -3.08 6.24
N THR A 45 -2.15 -3.43 6.92
CA THR A 45 -3.21 -4.23 6.29
C THR A 45 -4.02 -3.41 5.30
N LEU A 46 -4.34 -2.15 5.61
CA LEU A 46 -5.04 -1.25 4.69
C LEU A 46 -4.16 -0.89 3.49
N SER A 47 -2.89 -0.54 3.72
CA SER A 47 -1.94 -0.23 2.65
C SER A 47 -1.71 -1.42 1.70
N ILE A 48 -1.62 -2.65 2.23
CA ILE A 48 -1.49 -3.85 1.39
C ILE A 48 -2.77 -4.09 0.57
N GLN A 49 -3.95 -3.89 1.16
CA GLN A 49 -5.23 -4.03 0.44
C GLN A 49 -5.35 -3.02 -0.71
N GLU A 50 -5.02 -1.76 -0.47
CA GLU A 50 -5.00 -0.71 -1.50
C GLU A 50 -4.01 -1.03 -2.62
N GLY A 51 -2.79 -1.47 -2.28
CA GLY A 51 -1.79 -1.90 -3.24
C GLY A 51 -2.23 -3.10 -4.09
N MET A 52 -2.84 -4.12 -3.48
CA MET A 52 -3.37 -5.29 -4.21
C MET A 52 -4.55 -4.91 -5.12
N ALA A 53 -5.44 -4.04 -4.67
CA ALA A 53 -6.55 -3.55 -5.48
C ALA A 53 -6.03 -2.79 -6.71
N LEU A 54 -5.06 -1.90 -6.52
CA LEU A 54 -4.42 -1.16 -7.62
C LEU A 54 -3.72 -2.10 -8.62
N GLN A 55 -3.04 -3.13 -8.12
CA GLN A 55 -2.41 -4.16 -8.97
C GLN A 55 -3.46 -4.93 -9.79
N GLY A 56 -4.59 -5.30 -9.19
CA GLY A 56 -5.68 -5.99 -9.88
C GLY A 56 -6.31 -5.12 -10.99
N VAL A 57 -6.47 -3.81 -10.76
CA VAL A 57 -6.90 -2.87 -11.80
C VAL A 57 -5.91 -2.85 -12.96
N PHE A 58 -4.60 -2.82 -12.68
CA PHE A 58 -3.57 -2.85 -13.72
C PHE A 58 -3.55 -4.14 -14.52
N GLU A 59 -3.82 -5.28 -13.89
CA GLU A 59 -3.93 -6.56 -14.59
C GLU A 59 -5.13 -6.57 -15.54
N ASN A 60 -6.28 -6.03 -15.09
CA ASN A 60 -7.46 -5.84 -15.93
C ASN A 60 -7.18 -4.87 -17.10
N MET A 61 -6.46 -3.78 -16.84
CA MET A 61 -6.02 -2.84 -17.89
C MET A 61 -5.14 -3.55 -18.92
N ASN A 62 -4.14 -4.31 -18.48
CA ASN A 62 -3.22 -5.02 -19.37
C ASN A 62 -3.95 -6.10 -20.18
N ALA A 63 -4.85 -6.87 -19.55
CA ALA A 63 -5.68 -7.85 -20.23
C ALA A 63 -6.58 -7.19 -21.29
N GLY A 64 -7.23 -6.08 -20.92
CA GLY A 64 -8.07 -5.30 -21.83
C GLY A 64 -7.27 -4.69 -22.98
N TYR A 65 -6.07 -4.17 -22.72
CA TYR A 65 -5.19 -3.64 -23.76
C TYR A 65 -4.72 -4.74 -24.72
N LYS A 66 -4.30 -5.90 -24.21
CA LYS A 66 -3.95 -7.07 -25.03
C LYS A 66 -5.11 -7.54 -25.91
N GLN A 67 -6.33 -7.53 -25.38
CA GLN A 67 -7.52 -7.84 -26.17
C GLN A 67 -7.75 -6.81 -27.28
N LEU A 68 -7.57 -5.52 -26.98
CA LEU A 68 -7.70 -4.44 -27.94
C LEU A 68 -6.63 -4.53 -29.04
N LEU A 69 -5.40 -4.93 -28.73
CA LEU A 69 -4.34 -5.15 -29.73
C LEU A 69 -4.74 -6.20 -30.77
N LEU A 70 -5.54 -7.20 -30.40
CA LEU A 70 -5.99 -8.27 -31.30
C LEU A 70 -7.25 -7.92 -32.09
N THR A 71 -8.08 -7.02 -31.57
CA THR A 71 -9.46 -6.82 -32.08
C THR A 71 -9.74 -5.41 -32.60
N GLY A 72 -8.94 -4.43 -32.17
CA GLY A 72 -9.20 -3.02 -32.39
C GLY A 72 -8.43 -2.43 -33.57
N ILE A 73 -9.08 -1.51 -34.29
CA ILE A 73 -8.46 -0.71 -35.35
C ILE A 73 -7.50 0.35 -34.76
N SER A 74 -7.86 0.91 -33.59
CA SER A 74 -7.03 1.86 -32.84
C SER A 74 -6.98 1.48 -31.35
N PRO A 75 -6.13 0.49 -30.98
CA PRO A 75 -6.12 -0.10 -29.64
C PRO A 75 -5.75 0.91 -28.56
N LEU A 76 -4.74 1.75 -28.80
CA LEU A 76 -4.26 2.76 -27.85
C LEU A 76 -5.32 3.85 -27.56
N ASN A 77 -5.99 4.39 -28.58
CA ASN A 77 -7.03 5.40 -28.37
C ASN A 77 -8.25 4.84 -27.64
N THR A 78 -8.66 3.62 -27.98
CA THR A 78 -9.76 2.93 -27.30
C THR A 78 -9.40 2.64 -25.85
N PHE A 79 -8.16 2.21 -25.60
CA PHE A 79 -7.65 1.96 -24.26
C PHE A 79 -7.59 3.24 -23.43
N LYS A 80 -7.02 4.33 -23.96
CA LYS A 80 -7.00 5.64 -23.30
C LYS A 80 -8.40 6.07 -22.88
N THR A 81 -9.38 5.98 -23.78
CA THR A 81 -10.79 6.34 -23.48
C THR A 81 -11.35 5.51 -22.32
N ARG A 82 -11.03 4.20 -22.25
CA ARG A 82 -11.47 3.31 -21.17
C ARG A 82 -10.79 3.60 -19.84
N VAL A 83 -9.52 4.00 -19.86
CA VAL A 83 -8.79 4.44 -18.67
C VAL A 83 -9.41 5.73 -18.14
N ASP A 84 -9.60 6.72 -19.00
CA ASP A 84 -10.17 8.02 -18.61
C ASP A 84 -11.61 7.90 -18.11
N SER A 85 -12.37 6.91 -18.58
CA SER A 85 -13.74 6.65 -18.15
C SER A 85 -13.86 5.76 -16.90
N GLY A 86 -12.75 5.29 -16.32
CA GLY A 86 -12.79 4.40 -15.14
C GLY A 86 -13.30 2.98 -15.44
N PHE A 87 -13.17 2.48 -16.68
CA PHE A 87 -13.77 1.20 -17.11
C PHE A 87 -13.23 -0.03 -16.33
N TYR A 88 -12.00 0.06 -15.84
CA TYR A 88 -11.26 -1.06 -15.24
C TYR A 88 -11.44 -1.22 -13.72
N GLY A 89 -12.29 -0.40 -13.09
CA GLY A 89 -12.57 -0.44 -11.66
C GLY A 89 -12.51 0.93 -11.01
N THR A 90 -12.39 0.96 -9.68
CA THR A 90 -12.28 2.20 -8.90
C THR A 90 -10.81 2.61 -8.81
N TYR A 91 -10.44 3.74 -9.40
CA TYR A 91 -9.11 4.35 -9.31
C TYR A 91 -9.20 5.82 -9.74
N THR A 92 -8.17 6.59 -9.42
CA THR A 92 -8.01 7.96 -9.94
C THR A 92 -6.95 7.98 -11.02
N VAL A 93 -7.23 8.59 -12.16
CA VAL A 93 -6.23 8.81 -13.22
C VAL A 93 -5.43 10.05 -12.89
N THR A 94 -4.14 9.88 -12.62
CA THR A 94 -3.21 10.99 -12.36
C THR A 94 -2.58 11.48 -13.66
N GLU A 95 -2.31 10.57 -14.60
CA GLU A 95 -1.69 10.88 -15.89
C GLU A 95 -2.15 9.86 -16.93
N SER A 96 -2.46 10.33 -18.15
CA SER A 96 -2.97 9.49 -19.24
C SER A 96 -2.61 10.14 -20.57
N ASP A 97 -1.32 10.38 -20.78
CA ASP A 97 -0.82 11.19 -21.89
C ASP A 97 0.06 10.38 -22.83
N TYR A 98 0.03 10.74 -24.10
CA TYR A 98 0.94 10.17 -25.08
C TYR A 98 2.31 10.83 -24.95
N ILE A 99 3.34 10.01 -24.91
CA ILE A 99 4.72 10.45 -24.76
C ILE A 99 5.58 10.00 -25.95
N ILE A 100 6.66 10.73 -26.17
CA ILE A 100 7.76 10.35 -27.05
C ILE A 100 9.07 10.51 -26.28
N PHE A 101 10.11 9.80 -26.73
CA PHE A 101 11.48 10.06 -26.29
C PHE A 101 12.18 10.84 -27.40
N ASP A 102 12.72 12.01 -27.07
CA ASP A 102 13.44 12.84 -28.03
C ASP A 102 14.80 12.24 -28.43
N ASN A 103 15.55 12.92 -29.31
CA ASN A 103 16.88 12.48 -29.74
C ASN A 103 17.90 12.37 -28.59
N ASN A 104 17.61 12.99 -27.45
CA ASN A 104 18.40 12.98 -26.23
C ASN A 104 17.90 11.94 -25.21
N GLN A 105 16.92 11.10 -25.60
CA GLN A 105 16.28 10.07 -24.76
C GLN A 105 15.50 10.66 -23.57
N ILE A 106 15.06 11.91 -23.68
CA ILE A 106 14.27 12.59 -22.66
C ILE A 106 12.78 12.45 -23.02
N GLU A 107 11.97 12.18 -22.00
CA GLU A 107 10.51 12.14 -22.14
C GLU A 107 9.99 13.52 -22.55
N ALA A 108 9.26 13.57 -23.65
CA ALA A 108 8.61 14.77 -24.17
C ALA A 108 7.14 14.47 -24.50
N PRO A 109 6.24 15.47 -24.39
CA PRO A 109 4.85 15.30 -24.75
C PRO A 109 4.73 14.98 -26.24
N CYS A 110 3.87 14.02 -26.58
CA CYS A 110 3.59 13.74 -27.99
C CYS A 110 2.68 14.84 -28.57
N ASP A 111 3.22 15.61 -29.53
CA ASP A 111 2.42 16.58 -30.26
C ASP A 111 1.58 15.86 -31.34
N THR A 112 0.26 15.92 -31.20
CA THR A 112 -0.73 15.31 -32.11
C THR A 112 -0.66 15.81 -33.57
N THR A 113 0.14 16.84 -33.86
CA THR A 113 0.43 17.27 -35.24
C THR A 113 1.41 16.35 -35.97
N ASN A 114 2.24 15.59 -35.24
CA ASN A 114 3.09 14.52 -35.75
C ASN A 114 2.44 13.17 -35.44
N THR A 115 1.89 12.52 -36.47
CA THR A 115 0.98 11.36 -36.43
C THR A 115 1.53 10.03 -35.86
N ASP A 116 2.51 10.04 -34.97
CA ASP A 116 3.24 8.83 -34.54
C ASP A 116 3.30 8.62 -33.02
N CYS A 117 2.29 9.11 -32.28
CA CYS A 117 2.11 8.83 -30.85
C CYS A 117 1.85 7.33 -30.59
N LYS A 118 2.93 6.58 -30.34
CA LYS A 118 2.90 5.11 -30.20
C LYS A 118 2.94 4.63 -28.75
N ILE A 119 3.28 5.51 -27.81
CA ILE A 119 3.45 5.18 -26.40
C ILE A 119 2.47 6.01 -25.58
N LEU A 120 1.57 5.33 -24.85
CA LEU A 120 0.67 5.92 -23.88
C LEU A 120 1.22 5.65 -22.48
N LYS A 121 1.47 6.73 -21.72
CA LYS A 121 1.83 6.66 -20.31
C LYS A 121 0.56 6.77 -19.49
N VAL A 122 0.31 5.77 -18.64
CA VAL A 122 -0.85 5.74 -17.75
C VAL A 122 -0.36 5.64 -16.32
N THR A 123 -0.75 6.61 -15.50
CA THR A 123 -0.54 6.63 -14.05
C THR A 123 -1.89 6.66 -13.36
N ILE A 124 -2.16 5.65 -12.54
CA ILE A 124 -3.34 5.61 -11.68
C ILE A 124 -2.96 5.56 -10.22
N SER A 125 -3.83 6.08 -9.36
CA SER A 125 -3.64 6.16 -7.92
C SER A 125 -4.87 5.70 -7.13
N MET A 126 -4.59 5.18 -5.93
CA MET A 126 -5.57 4.80 -4.92
C MET A 126 -4.94 5.01 -3.54
N GLY A 127 -5.55 5.86 -2.72
CA GLY A 127 -4.97 6.27 -1.44
C GLY A 127 -3.59 6.93 -1.64
N ASP A 128 -2.59 6.46 -0.91
CA ASP A 128 -1.20 6.94 -1.01
C ASP A 128 -0.36 6.13 -2.02
N HIS A 129 -0.98 5.23 -2.78
CA HIS A 129 -0.31 4.37 -3.75
C HIS A 129 -0.58 4.83 -5.19
N SER A 130 0.47 4.87 -6.00
CA SER A 130 0.39 5.15 -7.44
C SER A 130 1.17 4.11 -8.24
N LEU A 131 0.67 3.76 -9.42
CA LEU A 131 1.37 2.86 -10.33
C LEU A 131 1.31 3.44 -11.75
N THR A 132 2.48 3.45 -12.40
CA THR A 132 2.67 3.96 -13.76
C THR A 132 3.07 2.81 -14.67
N SER A 133 2.48 2.76 -15.86
CA SER A 133 2.90 1.84 -16.91
C SER A 133 2.88 2.51 -18.28
N LEU A 134 3.72 1.99 -19.16
CA LEU A 134 3.82 2.41 -20.55
C LEU A 134 3.16 1.36 -21.43
N PHE A 135 2.17 1.78 -22.20
CA PHE A 135 1.49 0.95 -23.17
C PHE A 135 1.91 1.41 -24.56
N ALA A 136 2.58 0.51 -25.29
CA ALA A 136 3.03 0.77 -26.65
C ALA A 136 2.46 -0.25 -27.62
N ARG A 137 2.45 0.09 -28.90
CA ARG A 137 2.11 -0.82 -29.99
C ARG A 137 3.33 -1.58 -30.48
#